data_AF-A0A354BUB0-F1
#
_entry.id   AF-A0A354BUB0-F1
#
_cell.length_a   1.000
_cell.length_b   1.000
_cell.length_c   1.000
_cell.angle_alpha   90.00
_cell.angle_beta   90.00
_cell.angle_gamma   90.00
#
_symmetry.space_group_name_H-M   'P 1'
#
loop_
_entity.id
_entity.type
_entity.pdbx_description
1 polymer ?
#
loop_
_entity_poly.entity_id
_entity_poly.type
_entity_poly.pdbx_seq_one_letter_code
_entity_poly.pdbx_strand_id
1 'polypeptide(L)' 'MGNFRELLVWQKAKELAIKVYKLVNKTQSFSKDFGLRDQIQRAAVSIPANIAEGDELGTDKQSIRHFFLFCAKDT' A
#
# COMPACT_ATOMS: atom_id res chain seq x y z
N MET A 1 -20.71 7.28 8.00
CA MET A 1 -19.98 6.05 7.62
C MET A 1 -19.10 6.45 6.46
N GLY A 2 -17.78 6.46 6.65
CA GLY A 2 -16.85 6.77 5.55
C GLY A 2 -17.01 5.73 4.44
N ASN A 3 -17.01 6.18 3.18
CA ASN A 3 -16.99 5.28 2.03
C ASN A 3 -15.62 5.31 1.36
N PHE A 4 -14.60 4.85 2.08
CA PHE A 4 -13.22 4.81 1.62
C PHE A 4 -13.03 4.17 0.24
N ARG A 5 -13.96 3.31 -0.19
CA ARG A 5 -13.92 2.67 -1.51
C ARG A 5 -14.12 3.66 -2.66
N GLU A 6 -14.75 4.80 -2.41
CA GLU A 6 -14.91 5.90 -3.37
C GLU A 6 -13.66 6.79 -3.44
N LEU A 7 -12.78 6.73 -2.44
CA LEU A 7 -11.55 7.51 -2.44
C LEU A 7 -10.61 7.04 -3.55
N LEU A 8 -10.30 7.96 -4.48
CA LEU A 8 -9.36 7.68 -5.57
C LEU A 8 -7.98 7.24 -5.05
N VAL A 9 -7.54 7.81 -3.92
CA VAL A 9 -6.28 7.43 -3.27
C VAL A 9 -6.31 5.99 -2.75
N TRP A 10 -7.44 5.53 -2.19
CA TRP A 10 -7.61 4.15 -1.76
C TRP A 10 -7.60 3.18 -2.95
N GLN A 11 -8.30 3.53 -4.03
CA GLN A 11 -8.33 2.72 -5.26
C GLN A 11 -6.93 2.55 -5.85
N LYS A 12 -6.17 3.65 -5.95
CA LYS A 12 -4.76 3.61 -6.42
C LYS A 12 -3.87 2.80 -5.49
N ALA A 13 -4.02 2.95 -4.18
CA ALA A 13 -3.27 2.18 -3.19
C ALA A 13 -3.56 0.67 -3.29
N LYS A 14 -4.83 0.30 -3.47
CA LYS A 14 -5.25 -1.09 -3.70
C LYS A 14 -4.64 -1.66 -4.98
N GLU A 15 -4.68 -0.91 -6.08
CA GLU A 15 -4.07 -1.33 -7.34
C GLU A 15 -2.55 -1.52 -7.21
N LEU A 16 -1.88 -0.61 -6.48
CA LEU A 16 -0.46 -0.73 -6.18
C LEU A 16 -0.18 -2.01 -5.39
N ALA A 17 -0.95 -2.29 -4.33
CA ALA A 17 -0.79 -3.51 -3.55
C ALA A 17 -0.92 -4.78 -4.40
N ILE A 18 -1.89 -4.81 -5.32
CA ILE A 18 -2.07 -5.92 -6.27
C ILE A 18 -0.86 -6.06 -7.20
N LYS A 19 -0.33 -4.94 -7.73
CA LYS A 19 0.85 -4.95 -8.61
C LYS A 19 2.09 -5.46 -7.87
N VAL A 20 2.34 -4.98 -6.66
CA VAL A 20 3.44 -5.44 -5.81
C VAL A 20 3.32 -6.93 -5.52
N TYR A 21 2.14 -7.40 -5.11
CA TYR A 21 1.91 -8.82 -4.85
C TYR A 21 2.22 -9.69 -6.08
N LYS A 22 1.80 -9.26 -7.28
CA LYS A 22 2.11 -9.96 -8.53
C LYS A 22 3.60 -9.92 -8.87
N LEU A 23 4.27 -8.78 -8.68
CA LEU A 23 5.69 -8.60 -9.01
C LEU A 23 6.58 -9.50 -8.15
N VAL A 24 6.35 -9.49 -6.84
CA VAL A 24 7.18 -10.25 -5.89
C VAL A 24 7.00 -11.76 -6.07
N ASN A 25 5.81 -12.21 -6.46
CA ASN A 25 5.56 -13.63 -6.75
C ASN A 25 6.05 -14.09 -8.13
N LYS A 26 6.22 -13.18 -9.10
CA LYS A 26 6.71 -13.51 -10.45
C LYS A 26 8.24 -13.45 -10.58
N THR A 27 8.90 -12.73 -9.68
CA THR A 27 10.35 -12.52 -9.79
C THR A 27 11.10 -13.69 -9.16
N GLN A 28 11.86 -14.44 -9.96
CA GLN A 28 12.59 -15.64 -9.54
C GLN A 28 13.52 -15.41 -8.34
N SER A 29 14.09 -14.20 -8.23
CA SER A 29 14.97 -13.79 -7.12
C SER A 29 14.20 -13.59 -5.82
N PHE A 30 13.01 -12.97 -5.87
CA PHE A 30 12.15 -12.78 -4.70
C PHE A 30 11.37 -14.04 -4.32
N SER A 31 11.14 -14.95 -5.28
CA SER A 31 10.46 -16.22 -5.05
C SER A 31 11.17 -17.12 -4.03
N LYS A 32 12.48 -16.93 -3.80
CA LYS A 32 13.28 -17.74 -2.86
C LYS A 32 13.51 -17.06 -1.52
N ASP A 33 13.32 -15.73 -1.44
CA ASP A 33 13.42 -14.97 -0.20
C ASP A 33 12.02 -14.72 0.38
N PHE A 34 11.54 -15.72 1.13
CA PHE A 34 10.21 -15.69 1.73
C PHE A 34 10.05 -14.57 2.76
N GLY A 35 11.13 -14.19 3.48
CA GLY A 35 11.10 -13.15 4.49
C GLY A 35 10.93 -11.77 3.88
N LEU A 36 11.73 -11.46 2.87
CA LEU A 36 11.65 -10.20 2.15
C LEU A 36 10.32 -10.07 1.39
N ARG A 37 9.85 -11.16 0.78
CA ARG A 37 8.55 -11.20 0.11
C ARG A 37 7.41 -10.85 1.07
N ASP A 38 7.39 -11.47 2.23
CA ASP A 38 6.34 -11.27 3.22
C ASP A 38 6.35 -9.83 3.77
N GLN A 39 7.53 -9.26 4.03
CA GLN A 39 7.64 -7.86 4.44
C GLN A 39 7.12 -6.89 3.37
N ILE A 40 7.48 -7.08 2.11
CA ILE A 40 7.02 -6.24 1.00
C ILE A 40 5.50 -6.35 0.82
N GLN A 41 4.95 -7.57 0.88
CA GLN A 41 3.52 -7.80 0.74
C GLN A 41 2.74 -7.14 1.88
N ARG A 42 3.19 -7.30 3.14
CA ARG A 42 2.56 -6.65 4.30
C ARG A 42 2.64 -5.12 4.23
N ALA A 43 3.79 -4.58 3.83
CA ALA A 43 3.96 -3.13 3.63
C ALA A 43 3.02 -2.58 2.54
N ALA A 44 2.83 -3.31 1.45
CA ALA A 44 1.96 -2.86 0.36
C ALA A 44 0.47 -2.89 0.74
N VAL A 45 0.04 -3.90 1.51
CA VAL A 45 -1.36 -4.04 1.98
C VAL A 45 -1.70 -3.05 3.09
N SER A 46 -0.72 -2.61 3.89
CA SER A 46 -0.97 -1.64 4.97
C SER A 46 -1.40 -0.26 4.45
N ILE A 47 -1.03 0.10 3.22
CA ILE A 47 -1.36 1.41 2.62
C ILE A 47 -2.89 1.59 2.46
N PRO A 48 -3.61 0.75 1.69
CA PRO A 48 -5.06 0.87 1.58
C PRO A 48 -5.79 0.62 2.90
N ALA A 49 -5.21 -0.17 3.82
CA ALA A 49 -5.78 -0.40 5.15
C ALA A 49 -5.76 0.87 6.01
N ASN A 50 -4.61 1.57 6.07
CA ASN A 50 -4.47 2.84 6.79
C ASN A 50 -5.35 3.95 6.19
N ILE A 51 -5.59 3.94 4.87
CA ILE A 51 -6.52 4.89 4.23
C ILE A 51 -7.96 4.59 4.63
N ALA A 52 -8.36 3.31 4.67
CA ALA A 52 -9.70 2.93 5.09
C ALA A 52 -9.95 3.28 6.57
N GLU A 53 -8.97 2.99 7.44
CA GLU A 53 -9.03 3.35 8.86
C GLU A 53 -9.09 4.87 9.07
N GLY A 54 -8.29 5.64 8.31
CA GLY A 54 -8.31 7.11 8.38
C GLY A 54 -9.63 7.74 7.94
N ASP A 55 -10.30 7.17 6.93
CA ASP A 55 -11.62 7.60 6.45
C ASP A 55 -12.73 7.30 7.46
N GLU A 56 -12.66 6.15 8.14
CA GLU A 56 -13.59 5.78 9.22
C GLU A 56 -13.42 6.67 10.47
N LEU A 57 -12.20 7.15 10.73
CA LEU A 57 -11.85 8.00 11.88
C LEU A 57 -11.89 9.51 11.59
N GLY A 58 -12.24 9.93 10.37
CA GLY A 58 -12.37 11.35 9.99
C GLY A 58 -11.09 12.19 10.12
N THR A 59 -9.91 11.55 10.10
CA THR A 59 -8.61 12.21 10.39
C THR A 59 -7.67 12.09 9.20
N ASP A 60 -7.34 13.21 8.55
CA ASP A 60 -6.59 13.20 7.28
C ASP A 60 -5.45 14.23 7.21
N LYS A 61 -4.19 13.75 7.21
CA LYS A 61 -3.00 14.38 6.60
C LYS A 61 -1.71 13.57 6.77
N GLN A 62 -1.53 12.83 7.87
CA GLN A 62 -0.27 12.13 8.18
C GLN A 62 -0.05 10.83 7.37
N SER A 63 -1.13 10.15 7.00
CA SER A 63 -1.08 8.88 6.25
C SER A 63 -0.66 9.10 4.79
N ILE A 64 -1.25 10.11 4.12
CA ILE A 64 -0.86 10.55 2.77
C ILE A 64 0.61 10.98 2.72
N ARG A 65 1.11 11.63 3.78
CA ARG A 65 2.51 12.09 3.87
C ARG A 65 3.50 10.93 3.89
N HIS A 66 3.19 9.81 4.56
CA HIS A 66 4.07 8.62 4.55
C HIS A 66 4.14 7.99 3.16
N PHE A 67 3.05 7.99 2.40
CA PHE A 67 3.02 7.54 1.02
C PHE A 67 3.89 8.41 0.10
N PHE A 68 3.78 9.74 0.18
CA PHE A 68 4.64 10.65 -0.59
C PHE A 68 6.12 10.49 -0.25
N LEU A 69 6.47 10.32 1.02
CA LEU A 69 7.86 10.10 1.46
C LEU A 69 8.46 8.79 0.95
N PHE A 70 7.65 7.75 0.79
CA PHE A 70 8.09 6.48 0.24
C PHE A 70 8.30 6.57 -1.28
N CYS A 71 7.38 7.20 -2.02
CA CYS A 71 7.49 7.32 -3.48
C CYS A 71 8.46 8.41 -3.96
N ALA A 72 8.67 9.50 -3.21
CA ALA A 72 9.53 10.62 -3.62
C ALA A 72 11.02 10.40 -3.33
N LYS A 73 11.39 9.30 -2.66
CA LYS A 73 12.80 8.94 -2.42
C LYS A 73 13.43 8.12 -3.55
N ASP A 74 12.64 7.73 -4.56
CA ASP A 74 13.09 6.94 -5.73
C ASP A 74 13.23 7.78 -7.02
N THR A 75 13.40 9.10 -6.90
CA THR A 75 13.82 10.02 -7.99
C THR A 75 15.04 10.81 -7.56
#